data_AF-A0AAE2W0S3-F1
#
_entry.id   AF-A0AAE2W0S3-F1
#
_cell.length_a   1.000
_cell.length_b   1.000
_cell.length_c   1.000
_cell.angle_alpha   90.00
_cell.angle_beta   90.00
_cell.angle_gamma   90.00
#
_symmetry.space_group_name_H-M   'P 1'
#
loop_
_entity.id
_entity.type
_entity.pdbx_description
1 polymer ?
#
loop_
_entity_poly.entity_id
_entity_poly.type
_entity_poly.pdbx_seq_one_letter_code
_entity_poly.pdbx_strand_id
1 'polypeptide(L)' 'MAKLTKTDVFKAYDSKPETPMDKTTRVVRKMVDEDAEKRQAKITRLRNARLEREANTPPETTAKTRRS' A
#
# COMPACT_ATOMS: atom_id res chain seq x y z
N MET A 1 -16.95 -51.20 -32.36
CA MET A 1 -15.71 -50.44 -32.07
C MET A 1 -16.04 -48.96 -32.01
N ALA A 2 -16.28 -48.41 -30.82
CA ALA A 2 -16.57 -46.99 -30.66
C ALA A 2 -15.28 -46.17 -30.80
N LYS A 3 -15.24 -45.25 -31.78
CA LYS A 3 -14.09 -44.37 -32.01
C LYS A 3 -14.17 -43.21 -31.02
N LEU A 4 -13.29 -43.22 -30.01
CA LEU A 4 -13.14 -42.12 -29.06
C LEU A 4 -12.35 -40.97 -29.72
N THR A 5 -13.05 -39.95 -30.20
CA THR A 5 -12.46 -38.72 -30.70
C THR A 5 -12.01 -37.85 -29.52
N LYS A 6 -10.72 -37.94 -29.17
CA LYS A 6 -10.08 -37.05 -28.18
C LYS A 6 -9.82 -35.69 -28.82
N THR A 7 -10.86 -34.88 -29.05
CA THR A 7 -10.71 -33.53 -29.62
C THR A 7 -10.58 -32.45 -28.54
N ASP A 8 -10.59 -32.80 -27.25
CA ASP A 8 -10.63 -31.82 -26.16
C ASP A 8 -9.37 -31.80 -25.30
N VAL A 9 -8.19 -32.01 -25.90
CA VAL A 9 -6.91 -32.08 -25.16
C VAL A 9 -6.29 -30.71 -24.93
N PHE A 10 -6.63 -29.69 -25.72
CA PHE A 10 -6.02 -28.36 -25.61
C PHE A 10 -7.09 -27.28 -25.45
N LYS A 11 -7.23 -26.77 -24.23
CA LYS A 11 -8.01 -25.55 -23.98
C LYS A 11 -7.20 -24.36 -24.50
N ALA A 12 -7.70 -23.70 -25.54
CA ALA A 12 -7.17 -22.42 -25.96
C ALA A 12 -7.51 -21.38 -24.88
N TYR A 13 -6.49 -20.81 -24.25
CA TYR A 13 -6.66 -19.70 -23.32
C TYR A 13 -6.25 -18.41 -24.03
N ASP A 14 -7.14 -17.42 -24.06
CA ASP A 14 -6.90 -16.09 -24.66
C ASP A 14 -5.76 -15.33 -23.97
N SER A 15 -5.47 -15.68 -22.70
CA SER A 15 -4.37 -15.16 -21.90
C SER A 15 -3.77 -16.27 -21.04
N LYS A 16 -2.47 -16.19 -20.73
CA LYS A 16 -1.82 -17.18 -19.86
C LYS A 16 -2.60 -17.29 -18.53
N PRO A 17 -3.09 -18.48 -18.14
CA PRO A 17 -3.83 -18.63 -16.90
C PRO A 17 -2.91 -18.28 -15.73
N GLU A 18 -3.38 -17.42 -14.82
CA GLU A 18 -2.63 -17.06 -13.63
C GLU A 18 -2.28 -18.31 -12.82
N THR A 19 -0.99 -18.48 -12.56
CA THR A 19 -0.51 -19.57 -11.73
C THR A 19 -0.91 -19.32 -10.27
N PRO A 20 -0.96 -20.36 -9.42
CA PRO A 20 -1.14 -20.17 -7.98
C PRO A 20 -0.14 -19.18 -7.36
N MET A 21 1.09 -19.14 -7.88
CA MET A 21 2.13 -18.18 -7.47
C MET A 21 1.81 -16.74 -7.86
N ASP A 22 1.22 -16.52 -9.04
CA ASP A 22 0.79 -15.18 -9.46
C ASP A 22 -0.32 -14.65 -8.53
N LYS A 23 -1.22 -15.55 -8.12
CA LYS A 23 -2.30 -15.22 -7.17
C LYS A 23 -1.76 -14.81 -5.81
N THR A 24 -0.81 -15.57 -5.25
CA THR A 24 -0.22 -15.22 -3.95
C THR A 24 0.57 -13.93 -4.04
N THR A 25 1.34 -13.73 -5.11
CA THR A 25 2.08 -12.48 -5.35
C THR A 25 1.14 -11.27 -5.44
N ARG A 26 -0.01 -11.42 -6.10
CA ARG A 26 -1.04 -10.37 -6.16
C ARG A 26 -1.62 -10.05 -4.79
N VAL A 27 -1.91 -11.05 -3.97
CA VAL A 27 -2.45 -10.85 -2.61
C VAL A 27 -1.43 -10.13 -1.73
N VAL A 28 -0.17 -10.57 -1.74
CA VAL A 28 0.90 -9.94 -0.95
C VAL A 28 1.10 -8.47 -1.36
N ARG A 29 1.11 -8.16 -2.66
CA ARG A 29 1.20 -6.78 -3.14
C ARG A 29 0.06 -5.91 -2.60
N LYS A 30 -1.19 -6.39 -2.71
CA LYS A 30 -2.37 -5.68 -2.19
C LYS A 30 -2.25 -5.40 -0.69
N MET A 31 -1.82 -6.38 0.10
CA MET A 31 -1.62 -6.18 1.54
C MET A 31 -0.61 -5.08 1.86
N VAL A 32 0.52 -5.06 1.13
CA VAL A 32 1.56 -4.04 1.30
C VAL A 32 1.04 -2.66 0.91
N ASP A 33 0.31 -2.56 -0.20
CA ASP A 33 -0.23 -1.29 -0.68
C ASP A 33 -1.27 -0.73 0.30
N GLU A 34 -2.20 -1.56 0.79
CA GLU A 34 -3.19 -1.17 1.79
C GLU A 34 -2.54 -0.68 3.10
N ASP A 35 -1.48 -1.34 3.56
CA ASP A 35 -0.76 -0.92 4.76
C ASP A 35 0.06 0.35 4.55
N ALA A 36 0.63 0.53 3.35
CA ALA A 36 1.30 1.76 2.96
C ALA A 36 0.32 2.94 2.95
N GLU A 37 -0.89 2.76 2.40
CA GLU A 37 -1.95 3.77 2.41
C GLU A 37 -2.35 4.18 3.82
N LYS A 38 -2.59 3.22 4.72
CA LYS A 38 -2.90 3.49 6.14
C LYS A 38 -1.79 4.29 6.81
N ARG A 39 -0.53 3.93 6.55
CA ARG A 39 0.63 4.64 7.10
C ARG A 39 0.69 6.08 6.58
N GLN A 40 0.50 6.29 5.28
CA GLN A 40 0.52 7.63 4.68
C GLN A 40 -0.61 8.50 5.24
N ALA A 41 -1.83 7.96 5.36
CA ALA A 41 -2.95 8.67 5.97
C ALA A 41 -2.65 9.13 7.40
N LYS A 42 -2.03 8.25 8.22
CA LYS A 42 -1.60 8.59 9.59
C LYS A 42 -0.54 9.69 9.59
N ILE A 43 0.47 9.60 8.73
CA ILE A 43 1.54 10.60 8.63
C ILE A 43 0.97 11.95 8.25
N THR A 44 0.11 12.02 7.24
CA THR A 44 -0.55 13.25 6.79
C THR A 44 -1.36 13.88 7.91
N ARG A 45 -2.16 13.08 8.64
CA ARG A 45 -2.92 13.56 9.80
C ARG A 45 -2.02 14.16 10.89
N LEU A 46 -0.94 13.48 11.26
CA LEU A 46 -0.01 13.95 12.29
C LEU A 46 0.74 15.21 11.85
N ARG A 47 1.12 15.28 10.57
CA ARG A 47 1.78 16.46 10.00
C ARG A 47 0.86 17.68 10.04
N ASN A 48 -0.41 17.51 9.65
CA ASN A 48 -1.39 18.59 9.69
C ASN A 48 -1.62 19.06 11.14
N ALA A 49 -1.82 18.13 12.08
CA ALA A 49 -1.98 18.48 13.49
C ALA A 49 -0.76 19.21 14.07
N ARG A 50 0.46 18.86 13.62
CA ARG A 50 1.67 19.59 14.01
C ARG A 50 1.69 21.01 13.44
N LEU A 51 1.35 21.18 12.16
CA LEU A 51 1.30 22.50 11.51
C LEU A 51 0.24 23.40 12.16
N GLU A 52 -0.92 22.86 12.51
CA GLU A 52 -1.96 23.59 13.24
C GLU A 52 -1.45 24.04 14.62
N ARG A 53 -0.72 23.18 15.35
CA ARG A 53 -0.12 23.56 16.63
C ARG A 53 0.94 24.65 16.46
N GLU A 54 1.82 24.52 15.48
CA GLU A 54 2.86 25.51 15.19
C GLU A 54 2.25 26.87 14.79
N ALA A 55 1.15 26.88 14.02
CA ALA A 55 0.44 28.11 13.66
C ALA A 55 -0.24 28.79 14.86
N ASN A 56 -0.69 28.02 15.85
CA ASN A 56 -1.41 28.53 17.02
C ASN A 56 -0.52 28.74 18.26
N THR A 57 0.74 28.32 18.22
CA THR A 57 1.68 28.56 19.32
C THR A 57 2.47 29.83 19.01
N PRO A 58 2.35 30.91 19.81
CA PRO A 58 3.25 32.04 19.69
C PRO A 58 4.70 31.57 19.82
N PRO A 59 5.66 32.15 19.09
CA PRO A 59 7.06 31.80 19.28
C PRO A 59 7.41 32.02 20.76
N GLU A 60 7.75 30.95 21.48
CA GLU A 60 8.32 31.10 22.81
C GLU A 60 9.57 31.95 22.66
N THR A 61 9.48 33.19 23.16
CA THR A 61 10.63 34.04 23.35
C THR A 61 11.42 33.41 24.48
N THR A 62 12.21 32.38 24.16
CA THR A 62 13.26 31.91 25.04
C THR A 62 14.29 33.02 25.09
N ALA A 63 14.06 33.97 25.98
CA ALA A 63 15.09 34.87 26.46
C ALA A 63 16.21 33.96 26.98
N LYS A 64 17.25 33.77 26.16
CA LYS A 64 18.50 33.16 26.59
C LYS A 64 19.04 34.05 27.71
N THR A 65 18.74 33.70 28.96
CA THR A 65 19.50 34.22 30.10
C THR A 65 20.92 33.71 29.95
N ARG A 66 21.76 34.56 29.35
CA ARG A 66 23.21 34.42 29.33
C ARG A 66 23.68 34.62 30.77
N ARG A 67 23.95 33.51 31.49
CA ARG A 67 24.57 33.56 32.81
C ARG A 67 25.98 34.12 32.64
N SER A 68 26.20 35.32 33.18
CA SER A 68 27.50 36.00 33.33
C SER A 68 28.32 35.37 34.44
#